data_AF-A0A7C6FQY5-F1
#
_entry.id   AF-A0A7C6FQY5-F1
#
_cell.length_a   1.000
_cell.length_b   1.000
_cell.length_c   1.000
_cell.angle_alpha   90.00
_cell.angle_beta   90.00
_cell.angle_gamma   90.00
#
_symmetry.space_group_name_H-M   'P 1'
#
loop_
_entity.id
_entity.type
_entity.pdbx_description
1 polymer ?
#
loop_
_entity_poly.entity_id
_entity_poly.type
_entity_poly.pdbx_seq_one_letter_code
_entity_poly.pdbx_strand_id
1 'polypeptide(L)' 'MSELSSSGRCNGIMGVPITFLDKYNPDQFVIIGLDRYVPDNPHYGHRFTVNGREKYARILIKRKM' A
#
# COMPACT_ATOMS: atom_id res chain seq x y z
N MET A 1 -19.16 -8.87 -16.59
CA MET A 1 -19.04 -7.87 -15.51
C MET A 1 -19.37 -8.56 -14.21
N SER A 2 -18.36 -9.12 -13.53
CA SER A 2 -18.54 -9.75 -12.23
C SER A 2 -18.62 -8.65 -11.18
N GLU A 3 -19.78 -8.50 -10.57
CA GLU A 3 -20.02 -7.63 -9.44
C GLU A 3 -19.01 -7.95 -8.34
N LEU A 4 -18.15 -7.00 -8.01
CA LEU A 4 -17.28 -7.07 -6.85
C LEU A 4 -18.20 -7.01 -5.62
N SER A 5 -18.54 -8.19 -5.11
CA SER A 5 -19.41 -8.32 -3.95
C SER A 5 -18.88 -7.47 -2.79
N SER A 6 -19.78 -6.73 -2.16
CA SER A 6 -19.57 -5.81 -1.04
C SER A 6 -19.14 -6.50 0.27
N SER A 7 -18.47 -7.66 0.19
CA SER A 7 -17.96 -8.44 1.33
C SER A 7 -16.48 -8.82 1.20
N GLY A 8 -15.77 -8.32 0.19
CA GLY A 8 -14.31 -8.34 0.12
C GLY A 8 -13.70 -7.31 1.07
N ARG A 9 -13.54 -7.67 2.36
CA ARG A 9 -13.01 -6.77 3.40
C ARG A 9 -11.76 -6.04 2.91
N CYS A 10 -11.78 -4.70 2.91
CA CYS A 10 -10.64 -3.82 2.61
C CYS A 10 -9.53 -3.89 3.68
N ASN A 11 -9.14 -5.10 4.09
CA ASN A 11 -8.19 -5.37 5.17
C ASN A 11 -6.81 -5.83 4.65
N GLY A 12 -6.58 -5.73 3.34
CA GLY A 12 -5.30 -6.01 2.71
C GLY A 12 -4.23 -4.96 3.04
N ILE A 13 -3.00 -5.24 2.62
CA ILE A 13 -1.89 -4.27 2.67
C ILE A 13 -2.04 -3.31 1.48
N MET A 14 -1.91 -2.02 1.73
CA MET A 14 -2.00 -0.97 0.71
C MET A 14 -0.72 -0.15 0.65
N GLY A 15 -0.24 0.12 -0.56
CA GLY A 15 0.87 1.05 -0.79
C GLY A 15 0.38 2.47 -0.98
N VAL A 16 0.71 3.38 -0.07
CA VAL A 16 0.25 4.78 -0.08
C VAL A 16 1.42 5.76 -0.01
N PRO A 17 1.25 7.01 -0.51
CA PRO A 17 2.17 8.09 -0.19
C PRO A 17 2.19 8.35 1.33
N ILE A 18 3.32 8.78 1.90
CA ILE A 18 3.43 9.12 3.33
C ILE A 18 2.39 10.16 3.78
N THR A 19 2.05 11.10 2.90
CA THR A 19 1.01 12.13 3.14
C THR A 19 -0.38 11.55 3.35
N PHE A 20 -0.60 10.27 3.08
CA PHE A 20 -1.86 9.60 3.44
C PHE A 20 -2.05 9.59 4.96
N LEU A 21 -0.99 9.38 5.74
CA LEU A 21 -1.05 9.40 7.21
C LEU A 21 -1.28 10.80 7.78
N ASP A 22 -1.01 11.85 7.02
CA ASP A 22 -1.33 13.23 7.42
C ASP A 22 -2.84 13.53 7.28
N LYS A 23 -3.51 12.86 6.33
CA LYS A 23 -4.94 13.06 6.05
C LYS A 23 -5.88 12.20 6.88
N TYR A 24 -5.38 11.12 7.48
CA TYR A 24 -6.15 10.15 8.26
C TYR A 24 -5.48 9.90 9.60
N ASN A 25 -6.19 9.38 10.59
CA ASN A 25 -5.57 9.07 11.88
C ASN A 25 -4.50 7.97 11.72
N PRO A 26 -3.20 8.26 11.93
CA PRO A 26 -2.13 7.28 11.80
C PRO A 26 -2.31 6.07 12.72
N ASP A 27 -2.95 6.26 13.88
CA ASP A 27 -3.14 5.22 14.87
C ASP A 27 -4.07 4.10 14.38
N GLN A 28 -4.83 4.32 13.31
CA GLN A 28 -5.66 3.30 12.67
C GLN A 28 -4.86 2.33 11.81
N PHE A 29 -3.56 2.56 11.60
CA PHE A 29 -2.74 1.80 10.67
C PHE A 29 -1.45 1.26 11.30
N VAL A 30 -1.00 0.12 10.80
CA VAL A 30 0.33 -0.43 11.03
C VAL A 30 1.17 -0.16 9.78
N ILE A 31 2.33 0.46 9.94
CA ILE A 31 3.31 0.62 8.86
C ILE A 31 4.08 -0.69 8.74
N ILE A 32 3.94 -1.37 7.61
CA ILE A 32 4.57 -2.66 7.34
C ILE A 32 5.97 -2.47 6.77
N GLY A 33 6.20 -1.44 5.96
CA GLY A 33 7.50 -1.18 5.35
C GLY A 33 7.42 -0.23 4.16
N LEU A 34 8.46 -0.29 3.31
CA LEU A 34 8.56 0.47 2.07
C LEU A 34 8.46 -0.46 0.86
N ASP A 35 7.82 0.02 -0.20
CA ASP A 35 7.62 -0.71 -1.47
C ASP A 35 8.88 -1.35 -2.04
N ARG A 36 10.03 -0.69 -1.89
CA ARG A 36 11.32 -1.18 -2.38
C ARG A 36 11.85 -2.44 -1.70
N TYR A 37 11.56 -2.62 -0.41
CA TYR A 37 12.25 -3.59 0.45
C TYR A 37 11.34 -4.70 0.96
N VAL A 38 10.16 -4.89 0.36
CA VAL A 38 9.32 -6.02 0.73
C VAL A 38 9.82 -7.32 0.10
N PRO A 39 9.86 -8.43 0.87
CA PRO A 39 10.29 -9.73 0.37
C PRO A 39 9.45 -10.21 -0.83
N ASP A 40 8.16 -9.89 -0.84
CA ASP A 40 7.21 -10.27 -1.90
C ASP A 40 7.21 -9.31 -3.10
N ASN A 41 8.18 -8.39 -3.19
CA ASN A 41 8.31 -7.54 -4.36
C ASN A 41 8.87 -8.39 -5.52
N PRO A 42 8.11 -8.63 -6.61
CA PRO A 42 8.61 -9.37 -7.77
C PRO A 42 9.82 -8.69 -8.44
N HIS A 43 10.03 -7.40 -8.14
CA HIS A 43 11.17 -6.62 -8.58
C HIS A 43 11.92 -6.05 -7.38
N TYR A 44 12.51 -6.92 -6.55
CA TYR A 44 13.27 -6.50 -5.36
C TYR A 44 14.25 -5.35 -5.66
N GLY A 45 14.25 -4.31 -4.81
CA GLY A 45 15.05 -3.12 -5.02
C GLY A 45 14.41 -2.03 -5.91
N HIS A 46 13.30 -2.35 -6.58
CA HIS A 46 12.54 -1.41 -7.42
C HIS A 46 11.28 -0.90 -6.74
N ARG A 47 10.89 0.34 -7.06
CA ARG A 47 9.64 0.94 -6.56
C ARG A 47 8.44 0.51 -7.38
N PHE A 48 7.25 0.73 -6.82
CA PHE A 48 6.01 0.54 -7.58
C PHE A 48 5.90 1.56 -8.72
N THR A 49 5.56 1.07 -9.91
CA THR A 49 5.46 1.90 -11.10
C THR A 49 4.09 2.58 -11.22
N VAL A 50 4.09 3.78 -11.78
CA VAL A 50 2.89 4.49 -12.26
C VAL A 50 3.13 4.81 -13.71
N ASN A 51 2.27 4.32 -14.60
CA ASN A 51 2.44 4.44 -16.05
C ASN A 51 3.82 3.93 -16.51
N GLY A 52 4.27 2.79 -15.97
CA GLY A 52 5.55 2.18 -16.32
C GLY A 52 6.80 2.86 -15.77
N ARG A 53 6.67 3.91 -14.94
CA ARG A 53 7.81 4.62 -14.34
C ARG A 53 7.80 4.52 -12.82
N GLU A 54 8.96 4.28 -12.22
CA GLU A 54 9.17 4.42 -10.77
C GLU A 54 9.07 5.90 -10.39
N LYS A 55 7.94 6.31 -9.82
CA LYS A 55 7.68 7.74 -9.60
C LYS A 55 7.92 8.17 -8.15
N TYR A 56 7.28 7.52 -7.19
CA TYR A 56 7.34 7.88 -5.78
C TYR A 56 7.48 6.63 -4.92
N ALA A 57 8.25 6.75 -3.83
CA ALA A 57 8.27 5.73 -2.79
C ALA A 57 6.89 5.65 -2.13
N ARG A 58 6.47 4.44 -1.78
CA ARG A 58 5.22 4.18 -1.06
C ARG A 58 5.51 3.47 0.23
N ILE A 59 4.85 3.91 1.29
CA ILE A 59 4.78 3.14 2.53
C ILE A 59 3.67 2.11 2.38
N LEU A 60 3.90 0.92 2.91
CA LEU A 60 2.89 -0.12 2.97
C LEU A 60 2.20 -0.04 4.32
N ILE A 61 0.89 0.08 4.30
CA ILE A 61 0.06 0.20 5.49
C ILE A 61 -0.97 -0.93 5.54
N LYS A 62 -1.33 -1.36 6.75
CA LYS A 62 -2.45 -2.26 7.01
C LYS A 62 -3.33 -1.65 8.09
N ARG A 63 -4.66 -1.68 7.92
CA ARG A 63 -5.60 -1.19 8.93
C ARG A 63 -5.53 -2.06 10.19
N LYS A 64 -5.46 -1.44 11.37
CA LYS A 64 -5.67 -2.11 12.67
C LYS A 64 -7.15 -2.53 12.74
N MET A 65 -7.40 -3.79 13.11
CA MET A 65 -8.76 -4.28 13.30
C MET A 65 -9.31 -3.82 14.64
#